data_AF-S4RJ65-F1
#
_entry.id   AF-S4RJ65-F1
#
_cell.length_a   1.000
_cell.length_b   1.000
_cell.length_c   1.000
_cell.angle_alpha   90.00
_cell.angle_beta   90.00
_cell.angle_gamma   90.00
#
_symmetry.space_group_name_H-M   'P 1'
#
loop_
_entity.id
_entity.type
_entity.pdbx_description
1 polymer ?
#
loop_
_entity_poly.entity_id
_entity_poly.type
_entity_poly.pdbx_seq_one_letter_code
_entity_poly.pdbx_strand_id
1 'polypeptide(L)'
;CRSQLRKCLVSRIGEDWIFLLLLGLVMALVSWVMDFAISKSLQAHIWMFRQLDNNVMLQYLAWVTYPVVLITFSAGFCQIVSPQAVGSGIPEMKTILRGVVLKEYLTLKTFVAKVVGLSCSLGSNMPLGKEGPFVHVASVCATLLSKFMSFFGGIYQNESRHIEMLAAACAVGVGCSFAAPVGVKWILLS
;
A
#
# COMPACT_ATOMS: atom_id res chain seq x y z
N CYS A 1 19.46 39.49 1.47
CA CYS A 1 19.70 38.09 1.89
C CYS A 1 18.45 37.40 2.47
N ARG A 2 17.85 37.88 3.58
CA ARG A 2 16.64 37.25 4.18
C ARG A 2 15.41 37.13 3.27
N SER A 3 15.18 38.06 2.35
CA SER A 3 14.01 38.05 1.45
C SER A 3 14.10 36.99 0.34
N GLN A 4 15.29 36.74 -0.21
CA GLN A 4 15.51 35.66 -1.18
C GLN A 4 15.50 34.28 -0.51
N LEU A 5 16.03 34.18 0.71
CA LEU A 5 15.94 32.94 1.51
C LEU A 5 14.49 32.57 1.79
N ARG A 6 13.64 33.56 2.16
CA ARG A 6 12.21 33.35 2.41
C ARG A 6 11.46 32.92 1.14
N LYS A 7 11.74 33.50 -0.03
CA LYS A 7 11.14 33.10 -1.31
C LYS A 7 11.53 31.67 -1.70
N CYS A 8 12.80 31.30 -1.52
CA CYS A 8 13.28 29.94 -1.78
C CYS A 8 12.66 28.93 -0.78
N LEU A 9 12.56 29.29 0.50
CA LEU A 9 11.93 28.44 1.52
C LEU A 9 10.44 28.22 1.23
N VAL A 10 9.70 29.27 0.85
CA VAL A 10 8.27 29.20 0.52
C VAL A 10 8.03 28.37 -0.75
N SER A 11 8.87 28.52 -1.77
CA SER A 11 8.80 27.68 -2.98
C SER A 11 9.03 26.21 -2.66
N ARG A 12 10.07 25.89 -1.87
CA ARG A 12 10.35 24.51 -1.46
C ARG A 12 9.25 23.90 -0.61
N ILE A 13 8.75 24.66 0.38
CA ILE A 13 7.67 24.22 1.25
C ILE A 13 6.44 23.91 0.40
N GLY A 14 6.09 24.75 -0.58
CA GLY A 14 4.98 24.52 -1.50
C GLY A 14 5.09 23.20 -2.27
N GLU A 15 6.28 22.87 -2.80
CA GLU A 15 6.53 21.61 -3.52
C GLU A 15 6.29 20.37 -2.64
N ASP A 16 6.73 20.42 -1.38
CA ASP A 16 6.58 19.30 -0.44
C ASP A 16 5.10 19.10 -0.04
N TRP A 17 4.31 20.17 0.14
CA TRP A 17 2.87 20.07 0.39
C TRP A 17 2.11 19.48 -0.80
N ILE A 18 2.46 19.87 -2.02
CA ILE A 18 1.87 19.33 -3.25
C ILE A 18 2.16 17.84 -3.36
N PHE A 19 3.39 17.42 -3.06
CA PHE A 19 3.76 16.01 -3.02
C PHE A 19 2.92 15.22 -2.00
N LEU A 20 2.76 15.73 -0.78
CA LEU A 20 1.97 15.06 0.26
C LEU A 20 0.50 14.95 -0.12
N LEU A 21 -0.07 15.98 -0.74
CA LEU A 21 -1.46 15.96 -1.21
C LEU A 21 -1.64 14.93 -2.32
N LEU A 22 -0.72 14.90 -3.29
CA LEU A 22 -0.75 13.94 -4.40
C LEU A 22 -0.57 12.50 -3.89
N LEU A 23 0.34 12.27 -2.95
CA LEU A 23 0.53 10.98 -2.30
C LEU A 23 -0.74 10.52 -1.57
N GLY A 24 -1.37 11.40 -0.80
CA GLY A 24 -2.64 11.10 -0.12
C GLY A 24 -3.77 10.75 -1.09
N LEU A 25 -3.89 11.48 -2.20
CA LEU A 25 -4.88 11.20 -3.25
C LEU A 25 -4.65 9.83 -3.91
N VAL A 26 -3.39 9.50 -4.25
CA VAL A 26 -3.03 8.19 -4.79
C VAL A 26 -3.36 7.08 -3.80
N MET A 27 -3.04 7.26 -2.51
CA MET A 27 -3.33 6.24 -1.49
C MET A 27 -4.82 6.05 -1.25
N ALA A 28 -5.62 7.12 -1.30
CA ALA A 28 -7.07 7.04 -1.21
C ALA A 28 -7.66 6.25 -2.40
N LEU A 29 -7.19 6.52 -3.62
CA LEU A 29 -7.60 5.78 -4.82
C LEU A 29 -7.22 4.30 -4.73
N VAL A 30 -5.99 3.99 -4.29
CA VAL A 30 -5.52 2.61 -4.11
C VAL A 30 -6.35 1.88 -3.05
N SER A 31 -6.65 2.51 -1.92
CA SER A 31 -7.55 1.92 -0.90
C SER A 31 -8.92 1.63 -1.48
N TRP A 32 -9.52 2.62 -2.16
CA TRP A 32 -10.85 2.47 -2.72
C TRP A 32 -10.93 1.34 -3.75
N VAL A 33 -9.92 1.21 -4.62
CA VAL A 33 -9.84 0.09 -5.58
C VAL A 33 -9.71 -1.26 -4.89
N MET A 34 -8.90 -1.37 -3.84
CA MET A 34 -8.78 -2.61 -3.07
C MET A 34 -10.09 -2.96 -2.36
N ASP A 35 -10.72 -2.01 -1.67
CA ASP A 35 -11.98 -2.22 -0.96
C ASP A 35 -13.11 -2.58 -1.95
N PHE A 36 -13.11 -1.98 -3.14
CA PHE A 36 -14.01 -2.34 -4.23
C PHE A 36 -13.77 -3.78 -4.73
N ALA A 37 -12.52 -4.18 -4.95
CA ALA A 37 -12.19 -5.54 -5.37
C ALA A 37 -12.58 -6.59 -4.31
N ILE A 38 -12.33 -6.30 -3.03
CA ILE A 38 -12.67 -7.16 -1.90
C ILE A 38 -14.19 -7.33 -1.80
N SER A 39 -14.94 -6.22 -1.84
CA SER A 39 -16.41 -6.26 -1.77
C SER A 39 -17.03 -7.03 -2.93
N LYS A 40 -16.49 -6.89 -4.16
CA LYS A 40 -16.93 -7.66 -5.32
C LYS A 40 -16.62 -9.15 -5.20
N SER A 41 -15.43 -9.50 -4.73
CA SER A 41 -15.04 -10.90 -4.47
C SER A 41 -15.94 -11.53 -3.40
N LEU A 42 -16.20 -10.81 -2.31
CA LEU A 42 -17.09 -11.27 -1.24
C LEU A 42 -18.54 -11.44 -1.73
N GLN A 43 -19.03 -10.48 -2.51
CA GLN A 43 -20.36 -10.56 -3.11
C GLN A 43 -20.48 -11.78 -4.05
N ALA A 44 -19.45 -12.06 -4.85
CA ALA A 44 -19.40 -13.24 -5.72
C ALA A 44 -19.43 -14.54 -4.90
N HIS A 45 -18.69 -14.61 -3.79
CA HIS A 45 -18.69 -15.76 -2.88
C HIS A 45 -20.09 -16.04 -2.31
N ILE A 46 -20.76 -15.01 -1.79
CA ILE A 46 -22.11 -15.13 -1.21
C ILE A 46 -23.13 -15.48 -2.29
N TRP A 47 -23.01 -14.89 -3.48
CA TRP A 47 -23.89 -15.18 -4.61
C TRP A 47 -23.76 -16.64 -5.06
N MET A 48 -22.54 -17.16 -5.18
CA MET A 48 -22.27 -18.55 -5.51
C MET A 48 -22.82 -19.50 -4.44
N PHE A 49 -22.66 -19.17 -3.16
CA PHE A 49 -23.19 -19.97 -2.06
C PHE A 49 -24.73 -20.06 -2.07
N ARG A 50 -25.42 -18.94 -2.33
CA ARG A 50 -26.90 -18.89 -2.39
C ARG A 50 -27.47 -19.65 -3.58
N GLN A 51 -26.76 -19.69 -4.71
CA GLN A 51 -27.23 -20.40 -5.90
C GLN A 51 -27.22 -21.93 -5.71
N LEU A 52 -26.48 -22.44 -4.72
CA LEU A 52 -26.22 -23.86 -4.47
C LEU A 52 -27.03 -24.44 -3.29
N ASP A 53 -28.14 -23.81 -2.89
CA ASP A 53 -28.92 -24.20 -1.70
C ASP A 53 -29.53 -25.61 -1.74
N ASN A 54 -29.63 -26.25 -2.91
CA ASN A 54 -30.27 -27.56 -3.05
C ASN A 54 -29.41 -28.74 -2.55
N ASN A 55 -28.08 -28.60 -2.47
CA ASN A 55 -27.18 -29.72 -2.14
C ASN A 55 -26.09 -29.29 -1.15
N VAL A 56 -26.18 -29.79 0.09
CA VAL A 56 -25.23 -29.47 1.19
C VAL A 56 -23.78 -29.81 0.83
N MET A 57 -23.53 -30.92 0.14
CA MET A 57 -22.17 -31.32 -0.25
C MET A 57 -21.55 -30.36 -1.27
N LEU A 58 -22.34 -29.92 -2.25
CA LEU A 58 -21.88 -29.00 -3.29
C LEU A 58 -21.65 -27.60 -2.70
N GLN A 59 -22.50 -27.18 -1.77
CA GLN A 59 -22.38 -25.94 -1.02
C GLN A 59 -21.11 -25.91 -0.15
N TYR A 60 -20.80 -27.01 0.54
CA TYR A 60 -19.55 -27.16 1.30
C TYR A 60 -18.30 -27.11 0.40
N LEU A 61 -18.33 -27.82 -0.73
CA LEU A 61 -17.24 -27.80 -1.70
C LEU A 61 -17.03 -26.40 -2.27
N ALA A 62 -18.09 -25.68 -2.66
CA ALA A 62 -17.99 -24.31 -3.18
C ALA A 62 -17.44 -23.33 -2.12
N TRP A 63 -17.84 -23.49 -0.85
CA TRP A 63 -17.37 -22.67 0.25
C TRP A 63 -15.88 -22.84 0.55
N VAL A 64 -15.35 -24.07 0.45
CA VAL A 64 -13.92 -24.34 0.71
C VAL A 64 -13.06 -24.07 -0.51
N THR A 65 -13.52 -24.40 -1.71
CA THR A 65 -12.74 -24.25 -2.95
C THR A 65 -12.47 -22.78 -3.28
N TYR A 66 -13.46 -21.90 -3.07
CA TYR A 66 -13.33 -20.46 -3.35
C TYR A 66 -12.13 -19.80 -2.65
N PRO A 67 -12.02 -19.83 -1.30
CA PRO A 67 -10.87 -19.26 -0.61
C PRO A 67 -9.56 -19.97 -0.97
N VAL A 68 -9.56 -21.30 -1.11
CA VAL A 68 -8.34 -22.06 -1.46
C VAL A 68 -7.77 -21.61 -2.80
N VAL A 69 -8.61 -21.45 -3.82
CA VAL A 69 -8.18 -20.99 -5.16
C VAL A 69 -7.66 -19.55 -5.10
N LEU A 70 -8.34 -18.65 -4.38
CA LEU A 70 -7.92 -17.25 -4.26
C LEU A 70 -6.58 -17.10 -3.53
N ILE A 71 -6.36 -17.85 -2.45
CA ILE A 71 -5.12 -17.81 -1.68
C ILE A 71 -3.96 -18.40 -2.47
N THR A 72 -4.18 -19.55 -3.11
CA THR A 72 -3.15 -20.19 -3.93
C THR A 72 -2.76 -19.33 -5.13
N PHE A 73 -3.74 -18.68 -5.77
CA PHE A 73 -3.49 -17.68 -6.80
C PHE A 73 -2.69 -16.48 -6.27
N SER A 74 -3.10 -15.93 -5.12
CA SER A 74 -2.40 -14.81 -4.47
C SER A 74 -0.94 -15.15 -4.14
N ALA A 75 -0.72 -16.29 -3.50
CA ALA A 75 0.62 -16.77 -3.14
C ALA A 75 1.47 -17.05 -4.38
N GLY A 76 0.92 -17.73 -5.38
CA GLY A 76 1.60 -18.00 -6.64
C GLY A 76 1.99 -16.72 -7.38
N PHE A 77 1.08 -15.77 -7.49
CA PHE A 77 1.34 -14.48 -8.15
C PHE A 77 2.44 -13.69 -7.44
N CYS A 78 2.40 -13.61 -6.11
CA CYS A 78 3.45 -12.96 -5.32
C CYS A 78 4.82 -13.61 -5.55
N GLN A 79 4.90 -14.94 -5.53
CA GLN A 79 6.16 -15.67 -5.74
C GLN A 79 6.73 -15.47 -7.15
N ILE A 80 5.88 -15.41 -8.18
CA ILE A 80 6.31 -15.23 -9.57
C ILE A 80 6.77 -13.79 -9.84
N VAL A 81 6.08 -12.78 -9.31
CA VAL A 81 6.37 -11.37 -9.61
C VAL A 81 7.54 -10.83 -8.77
N SER A 82 7.50 -11.05 -7.45
CA SER A 82 8.60 -10.69 -6.57
C SER A 82 8.44 -11.37 -5.21
N PRO A 83 9.35 -12.28 -4.81
CA PRO A 83 9.30 -12.91 -3.49
C PRO A 83 9.44 -11.91 -2.34
N GLN A 84 9.96 -10.71 -2.61
CA GLN A 84 10.09 -9.60 -1.65
C GLN A 84 8.74 -8.96 -1.29
N ALA A 85 7.67 -9.24 -2.04
CA ALA A 85 6.33 -8.75 -1.72
C ALA A 85 5.62 -9.55 -0.61
N VAL A 86 6.19 -10.71 -0.23
CA VAL A 86 5.60 -11.61 0.77
C VAL A 86 5.70 -10.98 2.17
N GLY A 87 4.58 -11.00 2.90
CA GLY A 87 4.51 -10.52 4.28
C GLY A 87 4.16 -9.03 4.41
N SER A 88 4.26 -8.52 5.65
CA SER A 88 3.76 -7.19 6.02
C SER A 88 4.61 -6.05 5.44
N GLY A 89 5.94 -6.14 5.54
CA GLY A 89 6.86 -5.12 5.06
C GLY A 89 7.23 -4.02 6.05
N ILE A 90 6.69 -4.10 7.28
CA ILE A 90 7.06 -3.21 8.39
C ILE A 90 8.54 -3.37 8.80
N PRO A 91 9.10 -4.58 9.00
CA PRO A 91 10.50 -4.67 9.43
C PRO A 91 11.47 -4.09 8.40
N GLU A 92 11.19 -4.28 7.11
CA GLU A 92 11.96 -3.73 6.00
C GLU A 92 11.80 -2.22 5.90
N MET A 93 10.62 -1.68 6.18
CA MET A 93 10.45 -0.23 6.29
C MET A 93 11.28 0.35 7.44
N LYS A 94 11.32 -0.34 8.58
CA LYS A 94 12.13 0.08 9.74
C LYS A 94 13.62 0.07 9.44
N THR A 95 14.11 -0.85 8.59
CA THR A 95 15.52 -0.85 8.16
C THR A 95 15.82 0.26 7.16
N ILE A 96 14.89 0.56 6.24
CA ILE A 96 15.02 1.69 5.31
C ILE A 96 15.07 3.03 6.05
N LEU A 97 14.21 3.23 7.06
CA LEU A 97 14.23 4.43 7.90
C LEU A 97 15.51 4.59 8.72
N ARG A 98 16.23 3.49 8.99
CA ARG A 98 17.57 3.51 9.60
C ARG A 98 18.71 3.81 8.61
N GLY A 99 18.39 4.03 7.33
CA GLY A 99 19.35 4.37 6.28
C GLY A 99 19.83 3.21 5.43
N VAL A 100 19.29 1.99 5.59
CA VAL A 100 19.65 0.84 4.75
C VAL A 100 18.70 0.76 3.55
N VAL A 101 19.13 1.26 2.40
CA VAL A 101 18.28 1.32 1.20
C VAL A 101 18.25 -0.02 0.45
N LEU A 102 17.11 -0.71 0.49
CA LEU A 102 16.86 -1.90 -0.34
C LEU A 102 16.20 -1.50 -1.67
N LYS A 103 17.01 -1.35 -2.74
CA LYS A 103 16.53 -0.89 -4.05
C LYS A 103 15.51 -1.83 -4.72
N GLU A 104 15.59 -3.14 -4.45
CA GLU A 104 14.69 -4.15 -5.03
C GLU A 104 13.29 -4.16 -4.38
N TYR A 105 13.19 -3.63 -3.16
CA TYR A 105 11.97 -3.60 -2.37
C TYR A 105 10.97 -2.54 -2.87
N LEU A 106 11.48 -1.41 -3.38
CA LEU A 106 10.72 -0.23 -3.81
C LEU A 106 10.45 -0.19 -5.32
N THR A 107 10.01 -1.31 -5.91
CA THR A 107 9.74 -1.42 -7.36
C THR A 107 8.24 -1.40 -7.67
N LEU A 108 7.86 -0.95 -8.88
CA LEU A 108 6.46 -1.01 -9.35
C LEU A 108 5.92 -2.45 -9.34
N LYS A 109 6.80 -3.43 -9.58
CA LYS A 109 6.44 -4.85 -9.57
C LYS A 109 5.99 -5.30 -8.19
N THR A 110 6.70 -4.93 -7.12
CA THR A 110 6.30 -5.27 -5.74
C THR A 110 5.00 -4.59 -5.36
N PHE A 111 4.77 -3.34 -5.78
CA PHE A 111 3.49 -2.65 -5.57
C PHE A 111 2.30 -3.42 -6.17
N VAL A 112 2.38 -3.77 -7.46
CA VAL A 112 1.28 -4.49 -8.15
C VAL A 112 1.08 -5.87 -7.54
N ALA A 113 2.16 -6.61 -7.29
CA ALA A 113 2.10 -7.92 -6.63
C ALA A 113 1.37 -7.83 -5.29
N LYS A 114 1.70 -6.81 -4.48
CA LYS A 114 1.15 -6.64 -3.14
C LYS A 114 -0.31 -6.22 -3.15
N VAL A 115 -0.71 -5.25 -3.99
CA VAL A 115 -2.11 -4.82 -4.11
C VAL A 115 -3.01 -5.97 -4.57
N VAL A 116 -2.60 -6.72 -5.59
CA VAL A 116 -3.37 -7.86 -6.11
C VAL A 116 -3.42 -9.00 -5.08
N GLY A 117 -2.28 -9.36 -4.50
CA GLY A 117 -2.19 -10.42 -3.50
C GLY A 117 -3.03 -10.13 -2.27
N LEU A 118 -2.99 -8.90 -1.75
CA LEU A 118 -3.82 -8.49 -0.62
C LEU A 118 -5.31 -8.48 -0.97
N SER A 119 -5.69 -7.97 -2.14
CA SER A 119 -7.09 -7.95 -2.57
C SER A 119 -7.67 -9.37 -2.66
N CYS A 120 -6.91 -10.31 -3.21
CA CYS A 120 -7.30 -11.72 -3.29
C CYS A 120 -7.36 -12.39 -1.90
N SER A 121 -6.38 -12.13 -1.03
CA SER A 121 -6.31 -12.71 0.33
C SER A 121 -7.37 -12.16 1.29
N LEU A 122 -7.82 -10.91 1.09
CA LEU A 122 -8.92 -10.34 1.87
C LEU A 122 -10.28 -10.72 1.27
N GLY A 123 -10.35 -10.86 -0.05
CA GLY A 123 -11.53 -11.37 -0.75
C GLY A 123 -11.86 -12.83 -0.45
N SER A 124 -10.90 -13.62 0.06
CA SER A 124 -11.11 -15.00 0.50
C SER A 124 -11.75 -15.12 1.90
N ASN A 125 -12.13 -14.02 2.55
CA ASN A 125 -12.68 -13.99 3.92
C ASN A 125 -11.74 -14.49 5.02
N MET A 126 -10.42 -14.54 4.78
CA MET A 126 -9.51 -14.84 5.87
C MET A 126 -9.41 -13.67 6.85
N PRO A 127 -9.20 -13.95 8.14
CA PRO A 127 -8.99 -12.94 9.17
C PRO A 127 -7.58 -12.34 9.05
N LEU A 128 -7.28 -11.69 7.93
CA LEU A 128 -6.04 -11.00 7.65
C LEU A 128 -6.28 -9.48 7.70
N GLY A 129 -5.31 -8.75 8.24
CA GLY A 129 -5.34 -7.29 8.27
C GLY A 129 -4.59 -6.68 7.08
N LYS A 130 -5.17 -5.63 6.46
CA LYS A 130 -4.50 -4.85 5.42
C LYS A 130 -3.49 -3.82 5.96
N GLU A 131 -3.56 -3.52 7.25
CA GLU A 131 -2.87 -2.41 7.92
C GLU A 131 -1.35 -2.39 7.69
N GLY A 132 -0.66 -3.49 8.00
CA GLY A 132 0.79 -3.57 7.85
C GLY A 132 1.28 -3.47 6.40
N PRO A 133 0.71 -4.29 5.49
CA PRO A 133 0.99 -4.19 4.06
C PRO A 133 0.72 -2.81 3.45
N PHE A 134 -0.30 -2.09 3.91
CA PHE A 134 -0.67 -0.78 3.38
C PHE A 134 0.39 0.30 3.67
N VAL A 135 1.11 0.21 4.79
CA VAL A 135 2.26 1.09 5.09
C VAL A 135 3.37 0.88 4.06
N HIS A 136 3.67 -0.37 3.70
CA HIS A 136 4.64 -0.66 2.65
C HIS A 136 4.12 -0.16 1.29
N VAL A 137 2.85 -0.39 0.93
CA VAL A 137 2.27 0.15 -0.32
C VAL A 137 2.42 1.68 -0.39
N ALA A 138 2.18 2.40 0.72
CA ALA A 138 2.35 3.85 0.79
C ALA A 138 3.78 4.31 0.55
N SER A 139 4.75 3.63 1.15
CA SER A 139 6.17 3.93 0.95
C SER A 139 6.65 3.72 -0.49
N VAL A 140 6.15 2.67 -1.16
CA VAL A 140 6.49 2.40 -2.56
C VAL A 140 5.85 3.47 -3.45
N CYS A 141 4.58 3.83 -3.21
CA CYS A 141 3.93 4.95 -3.88
C CYS A 141 4.72 6.25 -3.74
N ALA A 142 5.23 6.56 -2.55
CA ALA A 142 6.06 7.75 -2.33
C ALA A 142 7.36 7.71 -3.13
N THR A 143 8.10 6.60 -3.12
CA THR A 143 9.31 6.46 -3.93
C THR A 143 9.05 6.59 -5.43
N LEU A 144 7.93 6.04 -5.91
CA LEU A 144 7.53 6.15 -7.32
C LEU A 144 7.16 7.59 -7.69
N LEU A 145 6.42 8.26 -6.81
CA LEU A 145 6.05 9.65 -7.00
C LEU A 145 7.28 10.57 -6.96
N SER A 146 8.23 10.31 -6.08
CA SER A 146 9.50 11.06 -6.01
C SER A 146 10.32 10.87 -7.29
N LYS A 147 10.36 9.64 -7.84
CA LYS A 147 11.02 9.38 -9.14
C LYS A 147 10.31 10.11 -10.29
N PHE A 148 8.99 10.11 -10.31
CA PHE A 148 8.19 10.81 -11.31
C PHE A 148 8.40 12.33 -11.24
N MET A 149 8.39 12.89 -10.02
CA MET A 149 8.65 14.32 -9.80
C MET A 149 10.09 14.70 -10.18
N SER A 150 11.07 13.85 -9.87
CA SER A 150 12.48 14.05 -10.25
C SER A 150 12.68 14.04 -11.77
N PHE A 151 11.91 13.21 -12.50
CA PHE A 151 11.90 13.21 -13.95
C PHE A 151 11.33 14.51 -14.56
N PHE A 152 10.33 15.12 -13.92
CA PHE A 152 9.73 16.38 -14.36
C PHE A 152 10.47 17.64 -13.86
N GLY A 153 11.18 17.57 -12.74
CA GLY A 153 11.92 18.67 -12.13
C GLY A 153 13.11 18.13 -11.35
N GLY A 154 14.30 18.20 -11.95
CA GLY A 154 15.56 17.56 -11.50
C GLY A 154 16.19 18.04 -10.19
N ILE A 155 15.39 18.43 -9.18
CA ILE A 155 15.84 18.97 -7.89
C ILE A 155 15.68 17.92 -6.75
N TYR A 156 15.04 16.78 -7.03
CA TYR A 156 14.78 15.71 -6.05
C TYR A 156 15.84 14.58 -6.13
N GLN A 157 17.04 14.85 -5.59
CA GLN A 157 18.15 13.87 -5.57
C GLN A 157 18.83 13.71 -4.20
N ASN A 158 18.36 14.42 -3.17
CA ASN A 158 18.93 14.32 -1.82
C ASN A 158 18.34 13.12 -1.08
N GLU A 159 19.23 12.24 -0.60
CA GLU A 159 18.88 11.04 0.17
C GLU A 159 18.13 11.36 1.47
N SER A 160 18.50 12.46 2.16
CA SER A 160 17.82 12.92 3.38
C SER A 160 16.34 13.22 3.15
N ARG A 161 16.00 13.87 2.03
CA ARG A 161 14.60 14.18 1.68
C ARG A 161 13.79 12.94 1.35
N HIS A 162 14.43 11.94 0.72
CA HIS A 162 13.75 10.68 0.42
C HIS A 162 13.35 9.95 1.69
N ILE A 163 14.18 9.97 2.73
CA ILE A 163 13.85 9.39 4.05
C ILE A 163 12.71 10.16 4.74
N GLU A 164 12.75 11.50 4.72
CA GLU A 164 11.67 12.34 5.27
C GLU A 164 10.33 12.07 4.56
N MET A 165 10.34 11.94 3.23
CA MET A 165 9.17 11.58 2.43
C MET A 165 8.65 10.18 2.73
N LEU A 166 9.54 9.20 2.89
CA LEU A 166 9.16 7.84 3.28
C LEU A 166 8.52 7.79 4.67
N ALA A 167 9.05 8.56 5.63
CA ALA A 167 8.46 8.67 6.96
C ALA A 167 7.05 9.28 6.89
N ALA A 168 6.88 10.35 6.10
CA ALA A 168 5.56 10.94 5.84
C ALA A 168 4.61 9.96 5.13
N ALA A 169 5.11 9.18 4.18
CA ALA A 169 4.34 8.15 3.49
C ALA A 169 3.86 7.05 4.44
N CYS A 170 4.71 6.62 5.39
CA CYS A 170 4.30 5.68 6.43
C CYS A 170 3.18 6.26 7.28
N ALA A 171 3.27 7.54 7.66
CA ALA A 171 2.22 8.24 8.40
C ALA A 171 0.89 8.26 7.62
N VAL A 172 0.94 8.63 6.33
CA VAL A 172 -0.24 8.65 5.46
C VAL A 172 -0.83 7.24 5.31
N GLY A 173 0.02 6.22 5.10
CA GLY A 173 -0.42 4.82 4.98
C GLY A 173 -1.15 4.33 6.23
N VAL A 174 -0.61 4.58 7.43
CA VAL A 174 -1.28 4.27 8.70
C VAL A 174 -2.60 5.04 8.81
N GLY A 175 -2.61 6.34 8.49
CA GLY A 175 -3.82 7.17 8.57
C GLY A 175 -4.94 6.72 7.66
N CYS A 176 -4.63 6.34 6.43
CA CYS A 176 -5.57 5.79 5.48
C CYS A 176 -6.12 4.43 5.92
N SER A 177 -5.29 3.60 6.55
CA SER A 177 -5.69 2.23 6.92
C SER A 177 -6.69 2.22 8.08
N PHE A 178 -6.47 3.09 9.08
CA PHE A 178 -7.38 3.28 10.23
C PHE A 178 -8.52 4.27 9.98
N ALA A 179 -8.56 4.95 8.82
CA ALA A 179 -9.47 6.06 8.53
C ALA A 179 -9.51 7.14 9.64
N ALA A 180 -8.43 7.27 10.40
CA ALA A 180 -8.35 8.08 11.61
C ALA A 180 -7.13 9.02 11.54
N PRO A 181 -7.30 10.28 11.11
CA PRO A 181 -6.19 11.21 10.96
C PRO A 181 -5.50 11.55 12.31
N VAL A 182 -6.17 11.36 13.45
CA VAL A 182 -5.64 11.68 14.78
C VAL A 182 -4.80 10.54 15.40
N GLY A 183 -5.07 9.27 15.05
CA GLY A 183 -4.38 8.11 15.62
C GLY A 183 -2.93 7.93 15.15
N VAL A 184 -2.61 8.45 13.96
CA VAL A 184 -1.30 8.33 13.31
C VAL A 184 -0.16 8.91 14.15
N LYS A 185 -0.41 10.02 14.84
CA LYS A 185 0.62 10.71 15.63
C LYS A 185 1.12 9.85 16.80
N TRP A 186 0.25 9.02 17.38
CA TRP A 186 0.58 8.20 18.54
C TRP A 186 1.34 6.93 18.17
N ILE A 187 1.02 6.33 17.02
CA ILE A 187 1.65 5.09 16.54
C ILE A 187 3.09 5.30 16.04
N LEU A 188 3.44 6.49 15.52
CA LEU A 188 4.82 6.77 15.07
C LEU A 188 5.76 7.21 16.21
N LEU A 189 5.22 7.57 17.38
CA LEU A 189 6.01 8.02 18.55
C LEU A 189 6.17 6.94 19.63
N SER A 190 5.59 5.75 19.45
CA SER A 190 5.77 4.58 20.34
C SER A 190 6.72 3.56 19.71
#